data_AF-W7SW10-F1
#
_entry.id   AF-W7SW10-F1
#
_cell.length_a   1.000
_cell.length_b   1.000
_cell.length_c   1.000
_cell.angle_alpha   90.00
_cell.angle_beta   90.00
_cell.angle_gamma   90.00
#
_symmetry.space_group_name_H-M   'P 1'
#
loop_
_entity.id
_entity.type
_entity.pdbx_description
1 polymer ?
#
loop_
_entity_poly.entity_id
_entity_poly.type
_entity_poly.pdbx_seq_one_letter_code
_entity_poly.pdbx_strand_id
1 'polypeptide(L)'
;MLPMMPGLPQRRTHDYIRHGITTLFAALDVASGEVIGSIHRRHRAVEFKKFLTTLDKQVPADLDVHLICDNYTTHKHPTINKWLAAHPRFHMHFTPTYSSWLNQVERWFGLLTDKRLRRAAHKSLRALENDIRDWITTWNADPRPFVWTKDADEILDRLASYLDRIPGAGH
;
A
#
# COMPACT_ATOMS: atom_id res chain seq x y z
N MET A 1 36.55 -0.27 6.49
CA MET A 1 35.60 -1.13 7.22
C MET A 1 36.19 -1.28 8.61
N LEU A 2 35.61 -0.67 9.65
CA LEU A 2 36.17 -0.75 11.00
C LEU A 2 35.61 -1.99 11.73
N PRO A 3 36.43 -2.69 12.53
CA PRO A 3 36.00 -3.88 13.26
C PRO A 3 34.99 -3.51 14.35
N MET A 4 34.01 -4.40 14.58
CA MET A 4 32.95 -4.24 15.58
C MET A 4 33.46 -4.71 16.95
N MET A 5 33.32 -3.89 18.00
CA MET A 5 33.62 -4.28 19.38
C MET A 5 32.32 -4.64 20.13
N PRO A 6 32.29 -5.71 20.95
CA PRO A 6 31.13 -6.06 21.79
C PRO A 6 30.82 -4.95 22.82
N GLY A 7 29.53 -4.60 22.97
CA GLY A 7 29.07 -3.66 24.01
C GLY A 7 28.77 -2.22 23.55
N LEU A 8 29.02 -1.88 22.28
CA LEU A 8 28.66 -0.58 21.71
C LEU A 8 27.50 -0.73 20.70
N PRO A 9 26.35 -0.07 20.89
CA PRO A 9 25.32 -0.02 19.85
C PRO A 9 25.93 0.59 18.58
N GLN A 10 25.71 -0.06 17.44
CA GLN A 10 26.23 0.36 16.15
C GLN A 10 25.88 1.83 15.89
N ARG A 11 26.89 2.72 15.90
CA ARG A 11 26.76 4.13 15.52
C ARG A 11 27.18 4.26 14.06
N ARG A 12 26.25 4.68 13.20
CA ARG A 12 26.52 4.98 11.79
C ARG A 12 26.36 6.48 11.59
N THR A 13 27.39 7.12 11.04
CA THR A 13 27.37 8.54 10.63
C THR A 13 26.33 8.75 9.52
N HIS A 14 25.66 9.90 9.56
CA HIS A 14 24.43 10.24 8.82
C HIS A 14 24.67 10.58 7.34
N ASP A 15 25.46 9.80 6.61
CA ASP A 15 25.59 10.00 5.16
C ASP A 15 24.55 9.14 4.43
N TYR A 16 23.29 9.59 4.47
CA TYR A 16 22.21 9.02 3.65
C TYR A 16 22.26 9.66 2.26
N ILE A 17 22.93 9.01 1.32
CA ILE A 17 22.90 9.40 -0.10
C ILE A 17 21.66 8.76 -0.76
N ARG A 18 20.70 9.59 -1.18
CA ARG A 18 19.49 9.12 -1.87
C ARG A 18 19.78 8.92 -3.36
N HIS A 19 19.81 7.67 -3.82
CA HIS A 19 20.09 7.30 -5.22
C HIS A 19 18.88 7.37 -6.17
N GLY A 20 17.85 8.16 -5.85
CA GLY A 20 16.62 8.32 -6.63
C GLY A 20 15.34 8.05 -5.86
N ILE A 21 14.19 8.10 -6.56
CA ILE A 21 12.85 7.77 -6.04
C ILE A 21 12.20 6.72 -6.92
N THR A 22 11.41 5.83 -6.32
CA THR A 22 10.54 4.88 -7.01
C THR A 22 9.16 4.91 -6.36
N THR A 23 8.16 4.40 -7.06
CA THR A 23 6.77 4.32 -6.62
C THR A 23 6.39 2.86 -6.49
N LEU A 24 5.79 2.48 -5.37
CA LEU A 24 5.19 1.16 -5.16
C LEU A 24 3.67 1.33 -5.06
N PHE A 25 2.94 0.70 -5.97
CA PHE A 25 1.52 0.41 -5.75
C PHE A 25 1.41 -0.99 -5.16
N ALA A 26 0.57 -1.16 -4.14
CA ALA A 26 0.31 -2.45 -3.55
C ALA A 26 -1.18 -2.60 -3.23
N ALA A 27 -1.67 -3.83 -3.32
CA ALA A 27 -2.99 -4.24 -2.87
C ALA A 27 -2.77 -5.40 -1.89
N LEU A 28 -3.41 -5.32 -0.74
CA LEU A 28 -3.40 -6.38 0.27
C LEU A 28 -4.77 -7.06 0.24
N ASP A 29 -4.77 -8.37 0.04
CA ASP A 29 -5.96 -9.19 0.19
C ASP A 29 -6.24 -9.35 1.69
N VAL A 30 -7.42 -8.92 2.13
CA VAL A 30 -7.78 -8.84 3.55
C VAL A 30 -7.97 -10.23 4.17
N ALA A 31 -8.40 -11.22 3.38
CA ALA A 31 -8.72 -12.55 3.87
C ALA A 31 -7.46 -13.42 4.02
N SER A 32 -6.62 -13.44 2.99
CA SER A 32 -5.38 -14.23 2.94
C SER A 32 -4.18 -13.49 3.53
N GLY A 33 -4.19 -12.15 3.49
CA GLY A 33 -3.04 -11.32 3.81
C GLY A 33 -2.01 -11.23 2.69
N GLU A 34 -2.25 -11.84 1.52
CA GLU A 34 -1.34 -11.75 0.38
C GLU A 34 -1.24 -10.33 -0.16
N VAL A 35 -0.08 -9.99 -0.72
CA VAL A 35 0.17 -8.66 -1.29
C VAL A 35 0.57 -8.77 -2.74
N ILE A 36 -0.16 -8.06 -3.60
CA ILE A 36 0.20 -7.84 -5.00
C ILE A 36 0.82 -6.45 -5.10
N GLY A 37 2.09 -6.37 -5.47
CA GLY A 37 2.83 -5.11 -5.61
C GLY A 37 3.35 -4.87 -7.03
N SER A 38 3.38 -3.61 -7.44
CA SER A 38 4.00 -3.17 -8.69
C SER A 38 4.81 -1.90 -8.51
N ILE A 39 6.06 -1.93 -8.97
CA ILE A 39 7.00 -0.82 -8.89
C ILE A 39 6.98 -0.02 -10.19
N HIS A 40 6.89 1.31 -10.08
CA HIS A 40 6.87 2.25 -11.19
C HIS A 40 7.82 3.43 -10.93
N ARG A 41 8.27 4.07 -12.01
CA ARG A 41 9.14 5.26 -11.92
C ARG A 41 8.41 6.55 -11.55
N ARG A 42 7.08 6.57 -11.66
CA ARG A 42 6.24 7.75 -11.44
C ARG A 42 4.93 7.36 -10.74
N HIS A 43 4.36 8.30 -10.00
CA HIS A 43 3.10 8.15 -9.28
C HIS A 43 1.99 8.92 -10.01
N ARG A 44 1.39 8.33 -11.05
CA ARG A 44 0.31 8.97 -11.84
C ARG A 44 -0.79 7.97 -12.20
N ALA A 45 -1.90 8.47 -12.74
CA ALA A 45 -3.02 7.65 -13.21
C ALA A 45 -2.64 6.60 -14.24
N VAL A 46 -1.67 6.88 -15.11
CA VAL A 46 -1.21 5.88 -16.10
C VAL A 46 -0.53 4.70 -15.43
N GLU A 47 0.30 4.94 -14.43
CA GLU A 47 0.95 3.88 -13.66
C GLU A 47 -0.05 3.14 -12.76
N PHE A 48 -1.01 3.85 -12.15
CA PHE A 48 -2.08 3.21 -11.40
C PHE A 48 -2.97 2.32 -12.28
N LYS A 49 -3.33 2.75 -13.50
CA LYS A 49 -4.04 1.91 -14.46
C LYS A 49 -3.26 0.63 -14.81
N LYS A 50 -1.94 0.73 -14.97
CA LYS A 50 -1.09 -0.46 -15.19
C LYS A 50 -1.16 -1.41 -14.00
N PHE A 51 -1.20 -0.88 -12.79
CA PHE A 51 -1.38 -1.68 -11.59
C PHE A 51 -2.76 -2.37 -11.55
N LEU A 52 -3.84 -1.67 -11.90
CA LEU A 52 -5.17 -2.28 -12.04
C LEU A 52 -5.18 -3.43 -13.07
N THR A 53 -4.46 -3.26 -14.19
CA THR A 53 -4.28 -4.33 -15.19
C THR A 53 -3.49 -5.52 -14.64
N THR A 54 -2.55 -5.29 -13.72
CA THR A 54 -1.84 -6.37 -13.03
C THR A 54 -2.78 -7.12 -12.10
N LEU A 55 -3.63 -6.42 -11.33
CA LEU A 55 -4.63 -7.04 -10.48
C LEU A 55 -5.62 -7.89 -11.30
N ASP A 56 -6.11 -7.36 -12.41
CA ASP A 56 -7.05 -8.07 -13.31
C ASP A 56 -6.48 -9.39 -13.84
N LYS A 57 -5.16 -9.48 -14.00
CA LYS A 57 -4.49 -10.72 -14.43
C LYS A 57 -4.22 -11.71 -13.30
N GLN A 58 -4.06 -11.22 -12.07
CA GLN A 58 -3.66 -12.06 -10.93
C GLN A 58 -4.86 -12.54 -10.11
N VAL A 59 -5.94 -11.77 -10.07
CA VAL A 59 -7.19 -12.18 -9.41
C VAL A 59 -8.00 -13.04 -10.38
N PRO A 60 -8.50 -14.22 -9.95
CA PRO A 60 -9.36 -15.08 -10.75
C PRO A 60 -10.48 -14.31 -11.46
N ALA A 61 -10.76 -14.67 -12.71
CA ALA A 61 -11.64 -13.88 -13.59
C ALA A 61 -13.13 -13.95 -13.20
N ASP A 62 -13.50 -14.98 -12.45
CA ASP A 62 -14.85 -15.24 -11.95
C ASP A 62 -15.20 -14.46 -10.66
N LEU A 63 -14.23 -13.77 -10.06
CA LEU A 63 -14.42 -13.01 -8.83
C LEU A 63 -14.62 -11.51 -9.11
N ASP A 64 -15.51 -10.92 -8.32
CA ASP A 64 -15.60 -9.48 -8.14
C ASP A 64 -14.43 -8.96 -7.29
N VAL A 65 -13.88 -7.82 -7.69
CA VAL A 65 -12.72 -7.18 -7.06
C VAL A 65 -13.15 -5.89 -6.38
N HIS A 66 -13.25 -5.93 -5.06
CA HIS A 66 -13.54 -4.76 -4.24
C HIS A 66 -12.24 -4.08 -3.77
N LEU A 67 -11.90 -2.95 -4.41
CA LEU A 67 -10.76 -2.14 -4.05
C LEU A 67 -11.16 -1.10 -3.02
N ILE A 68 -10.56 -1.14 -1.83
CA ILE A 68 -10.70 -0.09 -0.82
C ILE A 68 -9.48 0.81 -0.91
N CYS A 69 -9.68 2.06 -1.32
CA CYS A 69 -8.61 3.04 -1.52
C CYS A 69 -8.80 4.27 -0.63
N ASP A 70 -7.73 5.01 -0.41
CA ASP A 70 -7.81 6.34 0.16
C ASP A 70 -8.42 7.34 -0.84
N ASN A 71 -8.64 8.59 -0.43
CA ASN A 71 -9.25 9.61 -1.29
C ASN A 71 -8.26 10.28 -2.27
N TYR A 72 -7.17 9.61 -2.63
CA TYR A 72 -6.17 10.21 -3.52
C TYR A 72 -6.74 10.49 -4.92
N THR A 73 -6.45 11.69 -5.44
CA THR A 73 -7.04 12.23 -6.68
C THR A 73 -6.78 11.38 -7.91
N THR A 74 -5.67 10.62 -7.92
CA THR A 74 -5.33 9.73 -9.04
C THR A 74 -6.38 8.63 -9.24
N HIS A 75 -7.04 8.17 -8.18
CA HIS A 75 -8.08 7.13 -8.29
C HIS A 75 -9.34 7.63 -9.01
N LYS A 76 -9.60 8.95 -8.96
CA LYS A 76 -10.78 9.58 -9.58
C LYS A 76 -10.49 10.16 -10.96
N HIS A 77 -9.28 9.95 -11.49
CA HIS A 77 -8.87 10.49 -12.79
C HIS A 77 -9.75 9.91 -13.92
N PRO A 78 -10.14 10.68 -14.95
CA PRO A 78 -11.03 10.20 -16.01
C PRO A 78 -10.56 8.91 -16.71
N THR A 79 -9.26 8.74 -16.87
CA THR A 79 -8.67 7.51 -17.41
C THR A 79 -8.94 6.26 -16.55
N ILE A 80 -9.01 6.42 -15.23
CA ILE A 80 -9.33 5.33 -14.29
C ILE A 80 -10.82 5.05 -14.35
N ASN A 81 -11.67 6.07 -14.30
CA ASN A 81 -13.12 5.90 -14.41
C ASN A 81 -13.50 5.19 -15.72
N LYS A 82 -12.87 5.57 -16.85
CA LYS A 82 -13.06 4.89 -18.13
C LYS A 82 -12.61 3.42 -18.10
N TRP A 83 -11.54 3.11 -17.38
CA TRP A 83 -11.08 1.73 -17.24
C TRP A 83 -12.06 0.92 -16.38
N LEU A 84 -12.51 1.45 -15.24
CA LEU A 84 -13.50 0.81 -14.37
C LEU A 84 -14.82 0.55 -15.09
N ALA A 85 -15.30 1.50 -15.89
CA ALA A 85 -16.50 1.32 -16.71
C ALA A 85 -16.37 0.16 -17.73
N ALA A 86 -15.16 -0.16 -18.17
CA ALA A 86 -14.89 -1.29 -19.07
C ALA A 86 -14.63 -2.62 -18.33
N HIS A 87 -14.49 -2.59 -17.00
CA HIS A 87 -14.19 -3.77 -16.16
C HIS A 87 -15.20 -3.81 -15.00
N PRO A 88 -16.47 -4.19 -15.26
CA PRO A 88 -17.56 -4.05 -14.29
C PRO A 88 -17.39 -4.87 -13.00
N ARG A 89 -16.53 -5.90 -13.01
CA ARG A 89 -16.14 -6.67 -11.82
C ARG A 89 -15.27 -5.88 -10.83
N PHE A 90 -14.71 -4.73 -11.22
CA PHE A 90 -13.90 -3.90 -10.34
C PHE A 90 -14.77 -2.82 -9.68
N HIS A 91 -14.90 -2.91 -8.37
CA HIS A 91 -15.64 -1.96 -7.55
C HIS A 91 -14.67 -1.13 -6.72
N MET A 92 -14.67 0.18 -6.92
CA MET A 92 -13.82 1.11 -6.17
C MET A 92 -14.61 1.70 -5.00
N HIS A 93 -14.10 1.48 -3.79
CA HIS A 93 -14.62 2.03 -2.54
C HIS A 93 -13.58 2.98 -1.93
N PHE A 94 -14.04 4.08 -1.38
CA PHE A 94 -13.16 5.08 -0.77
C PHE A 94 -13.38 5.13 0.74
N THR A 95 -12.30 5.11 1.50
CA THR A 95 -12.38 5.30 2.95
C THR A 95 -12.96 6.68 3.26
N PRO A 96 -13.81 6.83 4.30
CA PRO A 96 -14.26 8.14 4.76
C PRO A 96 -13.10 9.08 5.09
N THR A 97 -13.34 10.38 5.01
CA THR A 97 -12.35 11.39 5.40
C THR A 97 -11.86 11.13 6.82
N TYR A 98 -10.55 11.33 7.06
CA TYR A 98 -9.88 11.05 8.34
C TYR A 98 -9.88 9.57 8.78
N SER A 99 -10.24 8.64 7.89
CA SER A 99 -10.32 7.21 8.20
C SER A 99 -9.25 6.37 7.48
N SER A 100 -8.06 6.93 7.26
CA SER A 100 -6.94 6.19 6.64
C SER A 100 -6.51 4.97 7.45
N TRP A 101 -6.80 4.94 8.75
CA TRP A 101 -6.57 3.78 9.62
C TRP A 101 -7.34 2.52 9.17
N LEU A 102 -8.37 2.67 8.33
CA LEU A 102 -9.09 1.55 7.71
C LEU A 102 -8.30 0.90 6.56
N ASN A 103 -7.36 1.62 5.97
CA ASN A 103 -6.60 1.17 4.82
C ASN A 103 -5.46 0.22 5.27
N GLN A 104 -5.72 -1.09 5.30
CA GLN A 104 -4.76 -2.06 5.83
C GLN A 104 -3.43 -2.12 5.06
N VAL A 105 -3.43 -1.81 3.76
CA VAL A 105 -2.19 -1.79 2.98
C VAL A 105 -1.23 -0.69 3.48
N GLU A 106 -1.73 0.39 4.09
CA GLU A 106 -0.89 1.40 4.73
C GLU A 106 -0.13 0.84 5.94
N ARG A 107 -0.74 -0.07 6.71
CA ARG A 107 -0.04 -0.77 7.79
C ARG A 107 1.07 -1.65 7.24
N TRP A 108 0.81 -2.34 6.13
CA TRP A 108 1.83 -3.13 5.44
C TRP A 108 2.99 -2.26 4.92
N PHE A 109 2.71 -1.08 4.35
CA PHE A 109 3.75 -0.12 3.97
C PHE A 109 4.57 0.36 5.17
N GLY A 110 3.95 0.54 6.34
CA GLY A 110 4.65 0.82 7.58
C GLY A 110 5.64 -0.29 7.95
N LEU A 111 5.22 -1.55 7.89
CA LEU A 111 6.10 -2.70 8.15
C LEU A 111 7.27 -2.79 7.17
N LEU A 112 7.02 -2.61 5.86
CA LEU A 112 8.08 -2.54 4.85
C LEU A 112 9.09 -1.45 5.20
N THR A 113 8.59 -0.26 5.54
CA THR A 113 9.42 0.89 5.89
C THR A 113 10.29 0.59 7.11
N ASP A 114 9.69 0.08 8.18
CA ASP A 114 10.39 -0.11 9.46
C ASP A 114 11.36 -1.29 9.45
N LYS A 115 10.96 -2.41 8.84
CA LYS A 115 11.74 -3.65 8.86
C LYS A 115 12.77 -3.72 7.74
N ARG A 116 12.49 -3.13 6.57
CA ARG A 116 13.38 -3.24 5.41
C ARG A 116 14.04 -1.93 5.02
N LEU A 117 13.30 -0.82 4.92
CA LEU A 117 13.83 0.40 4.30
C LEU A 117 14.61 1.30 5.26
N ARG A 118 14.14 1.50 6.50
CA ARG A 118 14.70 2.47 7.46
C ARG A 118 16.16 2.19 7.82
N ARG A 119 16.58 0.93 7.76
CA ARG A 119 17.96 0.49 8.09
C ARG A 119 18.78 0.08 6.87
N ALA A 120 18.18 0.08 5.67
CA ALA A 120 18.89 -0.30 4.47
C ALA A 120 19.70 0.87 3.91
N ALA A 121 20.97 0.62 3.59
CA ALA A 121 21.79 1.54 2.82
C ALA A 121 21.84 1.07 1.36
N HIS A 122 20.78 1.37 0.61
CA HIS A 122 20.73 1.00 -0.81
C HIS A 122 21.73 1.86 -1.60
N LYS A 123 22.67 1.22 -2.29
CA LYS A 123 23.70 1.89 -3.11
C LYS A 123 23.22 2.25 -4.52
N SER A 124 22.00 1.87 -4.88
CA SER A 124 21.36 2.17 -6.16
C SER A 124 19.85 2.04 -6.07
N LEU A 125 19.14 2.68 -7.00
CA LEU A 125 17.70 2.53 -7.13
C LEU A 125 17.28 1.09 -7.45
N ARG A 126 18.08 0.37 -8.25
CA ARG A 126 17.83 -1.05 -8.56
C ARG A 126 17.90 -1.93 -7.31
N ALA A 127 18.83 -1.65 -6.39
CA ALA A 127 18.93 -2.39 -5.14
C ALA A 127 17.67 -2.18 -4.28
N LEU A 128 17.17 -0.93 -4.18
CA LEU A 128 15.90 -0.64 -3.51
C LEU A 128 14.73 -1.43 -4.12
N GLU A 129 14.62 -1.45 -5.46
CA GLU A 129 13.53 -2.15 -6.12
C GLU A 129 13.59 -3.67 -5.93
N ASN A 130 14.79 -4.24 -5.91
CA ASN A 130 14.98 -5.66 -5.59
C ASN A 130 14.58 -5.95 -4.15
N ASP A 131 15.02 -5.11 -3.19
CA ASP A 131 14.65 -5.29 -1.78
C ASP A 131 13.14 -5.22 -1.55
N ILE A 132 12.42 -4.37 -2.29
CA ILE A 132 10.96 -4.31 -2.25
C ILE A 132 10.34 -5.59 -2.83
N ARG A 133 10.84 -6.11 -3.95
CA ARG A 133 10.35 -7.37 -4.54
C ARG A 133 10.59 -8.54 -3.60
N ASP A 134 11.80 -8.64 -3.05
CA ASP A 134 12.16 -9.69 -2.09
C ASP A 134 11.30 -9.61 -0.83
N TRP A 135 10.97 -8.40 -0.37
CA TRP A 135 10.03 -8.21 0.74
C TRP A 135 8.63 -8.75 0.42
N ILE A 136 8.08 -8.45 -0.76
CA ILE A 136 6.77 -8.98 -1.18
C ILE A 136 6.81 -10.50 -1.28
N THR A 137 7.85 -11.07 -1.92
CA THR A 137 8.03 -12.53 -2.02
C THR A 137 8.14 -13.19 -0.65
N THR A 138 8.91 -12.60 0.27
CA THR A 138 9.07 -13.13 1.63
C THR A 138 7.76 -13.03 2.41
N TRP A 139 7.03 -11.92 2.28
CA TRP A 139 5.73 -11.74 2.92
C TRP A 139 4.71 -12.77 2.43
N ASN A 140 4.61 -12.98 1.11
CA ASN A 140 3.66 -13.93 0.53
C ASN A 140 4.05 -15.40 0.74
N ALA A 141 5.24 -15.72 1.26
CA ALA A 141 5.61 -17.09 1.61
C ALA A 141 4.90 -17.58 2.89
N ASP A 142 4.50 -16.66 3.76
CA ASP A 142 3.70 -16.91 4.97
C ASP A 142 2.87 -15.64 5.27
N PRO A 143 1.84 -15.36 4.43
CA PRO A 143 1.08 -14.12 4.54
C PRO A 143 0.30 -14.10 5.85
N ARG A 144 0.39 -12.97 6.56
CA ARG A 144 -0.29 -12.77 7.84
C ARG A 144 -1.36 -11.70 7.65
N PRO A 145 -2.65 -12.07 7.54
CA PRO A 145 -3.72 -11.09 7.47
C PRO A 145 -3.75 -10.27 8.77
N PHE A 146 -4.09 -8.99 8.66
CA PHE A 146 -4.27 -8.16 9.85
C PHE A 146 -5.61 -8.48 10.50
N VAL A 147 -5.56 -8.86 11.77
CA VAL A 147 -6.76 -9.11 12.56
C VAL A 147 -7.32 -7.79 13.07
N TRP A 148 -8.58 -7.51 12.74
CA TRP A 148 -9.33 -6.43 13.37
C TRP A 148 -9.57 -6.77 14.84
N THR A 149 -9.15 -5.88 15.74
CA THR A 149 -9.38 -6.04 17.18
C THR A 149 -10.71 -5.44 17.64
N LYS A 150 -11.38 -4.68 16.75
CA LYS A 150 -12.68 -4.05 16.99
C LYS A 150 -13.71 -4.74 16.10
N ASP A 151 -14.91 -4.94 16.62
CA ASP A 151 -16.01 -5.46 15.82
C ASP A 151 -16.49 -4.43 14.78
N ALA A 152 -17.37 -4.89 13.88
CA ALA A 152 -17.89 -4.05 12.82
C ALA A 152 -18.70 -2.87 13.37
N ASP A 153 -19.47 -3.09 14.45
CA ASP A 153 -20.34 -2.07 15.04
C ASP A 153 -19.51 -0.94 15.66
N GLU A 154 -18.45 -1.25 16.40
CA GLU A 154 -17.50 -0.27 16.92
C GLU A 154 -16.79 0.53 15.81
N ILE A 155 -16.49 -0.13 14.68
CA ILE A 155 -15.89 0.53 13.51
C ILE A 155 -16.91 1.50 12.91
N LEU A 156 -18.16 1.07 12.74
CA LEU A 156 -19.24 1.87 12.17
C LEU A 156 -19.61 3.05 13.08
N ASP A 157 -19.71 2.85 14.38
CA ASP A 157 -19.96 3.91 15.36
C ASP A 157 -18.86 4.97 15.35
N ARG A 158 -17.60 4.51 15.29
CA ARG A 158 -16.46 5.43 15.17
C ARG A 158 -16.51 6.20 13.84
N LEU A 159 -16.88 5.54 12.74
CA LEU A 159 -17.07 6.20 11.45
C LEU A 159 -18.20 7.24 11.48
N ALA A 160 -19.35 6.91 12.08
CA ALA A 160 -20.47 7.83 12.26
C ALA A 160 -20.01 9.10 12.95
N SER A 161 -19.23 8.99 14.03
CA SER A 161 -18.68 10.16 14.75
C SER A 161 -17.78 11.07 13.88
N TYR A 162 -17.12 10.52 12.85
CA TYR A 162 -16.31 11.30 11.92
C TYR A 162 -17.15 11.93 10.82
N LEU A 163 -18.17 11.23 10.34
CA LEU A 163 -19.10 11.71 9.31
C LEU A 163 -19.99 12.84 9.86
N ASP A 164 -20.51 12.69 11.08
CA ASP A 164 -21.37 13.69 11.75
C ASP A 164 -20.64 15.01 12.05
N ARG A 165 -19.31 14.96 12.20
CA ARG A 165 -18.46 16.15 12.42
C ARG A 165 -18.23 16.99 11.18
N ILE A 166 -18.68 16.56 10.00
CA ILE A 166 -18.50 17.28 8.73
C ILE A 166 -19.86 17.83 8.26
N PRO A 167 -20.24 19.07 8.62
CA PRO A 167 -21.36 19.72 7.97
C PRO A 167 -20.95 20.08 6.52
N GLY A 168 -21.53 19.40 5.53
CA GLY A 168 -21.47 19.84 4.12
C GLY A 168 -20.60 19.04 3.16
N ALA A 169 -20.16 17.81 3.46
CA ALA A 169 -19.58 16.93 2.44
C ALA A 169 -20.68 16.27 1.59
N GLY A 170 -21.35 17.07 0.77
CA GLY A 170 -22.25 16.60 -0.29
C GLY A 170 -21.46 16.00 -1.45
N HIS A 171 -21.97 14.88 -1.97
CA HIS A 171 -21.57 14.24 -3.22
C HIS A 171 -21.69 15.16 -4.43
#